data_AF-A0A093G685-F1
#
_entry.id   AF-A0A093G685-F1
#
_cell.length_a   1.000
_cell.length_b   1.000
_cell.length_c   1.000
_cell.angle_alpha   90.00
_cell.angle_beta   90.00
_cell.angle_gamma   90.00
#
_symmetry.space_group_name_H-M   'P 1'
#
loop_
_entity.id
_entity.type
_entity.pdbx_description
1 polymer ?
#
loop_
_entity_poly.entity_id
_entity_poly.type
_entity_poly.pdbx_seq_one_letter_code
_entity_poly.pdbx_strand_id
1 'polypeptide(L)'
;GGLGGPGRASGTQLHVTLPGLLLLSVYCLVSGLSAVYTEAILKAQALPLGLQNLFLYSFGVLLNLLGYFWQGAEGGFLQGFSPWLLLVVLSQALNGLLMSVVMKHSSNITRLFVISCSILANALLSVALFSLQLTPLFFVAVACVGLAMHLYYGL
;
A
#
# COMPACT_ATOMS: atom_id res chain seq x y z
N GLY A 1 -37.38 10.53 28.35
CA GLY A 1 -37.48 9.06 28.50
C GLY A 1 -37.40 8.41 27.14
N GLY A 2 -36.63 7.31 27.05
CA GLY A 2 -36.62 6.34 25.93
C GLY A 2 -35.74 6.74 24.74
N LEU A 3 -34.44 6.41 24.69
CA LEU A 3 -33.80 5.10 24.47
C LEU A 3 -33.93 4.56 23.03
N GLY A 4 -32.77 4.44 22.38
CA GLY A 4 -32.36 3.19 21.73
C GLY A 4 -32.90 2.89 20.34
N GLY A 5 -32.35 3.52 19.31
CA GLY A 5 -32.28 2.93 17.97
C GLY A 5 -30.91 2.28 17.80
N PRO A 6 -30.80 0.93 17.73
CA PRO A 6 -29.50 0.26 17.63
C PRO A 6 -28.84 0.64 16.31
N GLY A 7 -27.59 1.11 16.39
CA GLY A 7 -26.71 1.23 15.24
C GLY A 7 -26.64 -0.12 14.55
N ARG A 8 -27.26 -0.23 13.37
CA ARG A 8 -27.04 -1.35 12.47
C ARG A 8 -25.57 -1.27 12.08
N ALA A 9 -24.74 -2.06 12.77
CA ALA A 9 -23.47 -2.49 12.24
C ALA A 9 -23.78 -3.12 10.88
N SER A 10 -23.48 -2.38 9.82
CA SER A 10 -23.60 -2.86 8.45
C SER A 10 -22.59 -3.99 8.33
N GLY A 11 -23.05 -5.22 8.54
CA GLY A 11 -22.24 -6.41 8.39
C GLY A 11 -21.60 -6.36 7.02
N THR A 12 -20.28 -6.38 6.97
CA THR A 12 -19.50 -6.43 5.74
C THR A 12 -19.81 -7.75 5.04
N GLN A 13 -20.90 -7.78 4.26
CA GLN A 13 -21.25 -8.89 3.40
C GLN A 13 -20.16 -8.98 2.33
N LEU A 14 -19.26 -9.95 2.50
CA LEU A 14 -18.15 -10.21 1.58
C LEU A 14 -18.74 -10.83 0.31
N HIS A 15 -19.22 -9.99 -0.61
CA HIS A 15 -19.65 -10.44 -1.93
C HIS A 15 -18.42 -10.80 -2.76
N VAL A 16 -18.02 -12.08 -2.69
CA VAL A 16 -17.01 -12.65 -3.59
C VAL A 16 -17.66 -12.92 -4.93
N THR A 17 -17.76 -11.87 -5.76
CA THR A 17 -18.30 -11.99 -7.12
C THR A 17 -17.19 -12.46 -8.05
N LEU A 18 -17.47 -13.43 -8.95
CA LEU A 18 -16.53 -13.89 -9.98
C LEU A 18 -15.81 -12.76 -10.75
N PRO A 19 -16.49 -11.69 -11.22
CA PRO A 19 -15.83 -10.53 -11.80
C PRO A 19 -14.86 -9.84 -10.84
N GLY A 20 -15.20 -9.71 -9.55
CA GLY A 20 -14.29 -9.12 -8.56
C GLY A 20 -12.98 -9.90 -8.42
N LEU A 21 -13.05 -11.23 -8.45
CA LEU A 21 -11.86 -12.09 -8.43
C LEU A 21 -11.02 -11.93 -9.70
N LEU A 22 -11.65 -11.84 -10.88
CA LEU A 22 -10.95 -11.59 -12.14
C LEU A 22 -10.29 -10.21 -12.18
N LEU A 23 -10.96 -9.16 -11.70
CA LEU A 23 -10.35 -7.84 -11.61
C LEU A 23 -9.17 -7.83 -10.63
N LEU A 24 -9.29 -8.54 -9.50
CA LEU A 24 -8.22 -8.64 -8.52
C LEU A 24 -6.99 -9.37 -9.09
N SER A 25 -7.19 -10.47 -9.82
CA SER A 25 -6.07 -11.20 -10.43
C SER A 25 -5.34 -10.33 -11.46
N VAL A 26 -6.07 -9.62 -12.32
CA VAL A 26 -5.50 -8.67 -13.28
C VAL A 26 -4.74 -7.54 -12.55
N TYR A 27 -5.33 -6.98 -11.48
CA TYR A 27 -4.69 -5.96 -10.66
C TYR A 27 -3.36 -6.46 -10.07
N CYS A 28 -3.33 -7.67 -9.51
CA CYS A 28 -2.11 -8.25 -8.95
C CYS A 28 -1.03 -8.45 -10.01
N LEU A 29 -1.39 -8.92 -11.21
CA LEU A 29 -0.45 -9.10 -12.32
C LEU A 29 0.15 -7.76 -12.78
N VAL A 30 -0.69 -6.75 -12.98
CA VAL A 30 -0.24 -5.40 -13.40
C VAL A 30 0.63 -4.76 -12.31
N SER A 31 0.25 -4.91 -11.03
CA SER A 31 1.04 -4.41 -9.90
C SER A 31 2.42 -5.08 -9.82
N GLY A 32 2.49 -6.41 -9.98
CA GLY A 32 3.75 -7.14 -10.00
C GLY A 32 4.65 -6.76 -11.18
N LEU A 33 4.09 -6.71 -12.39
CA LEU A 33 4.84 -6.35 -13.60
C LEU A 33 5.37 -4.92 -13.56
N SER A 34 4.55 -3.95 -13.14
CA SER A 34 5.00 -2.55 -13.00
C SER A 34 6.11 -2.37 -11.96
N ALA A 35 6.05 -3.14 -10.87
CA ALA A 35 7.06 -3.16 -9.84
C ALA A 35 8.43 -3.65 -10.37
N VAL A 36 8.44 -4.76 -11.12
CA VAL A 36 9.66 -5.29 -11.76
C VAL A 36 10.16 -4.37 -12.87
N TYR A 37 9.26 -3.78 -13.66
CA TYR A 37 9.63 -2.86 -14.73
C TYR A 37 10.29 -1.58 -14.20
N THR A 38 9.77 -1.05 -13.10
CA THR A 38 10.37 0.12 -12.42
C THR A 38 11.77 -0.22 -11.90
N GLU A 39 11.96 -1.41 -11.31
CA GLU A 39 13.28 -1.92 -10.91
C GLU A 39 14.23 -2.05 -12.12
N ALA A 40 13.74 -2.58 -13.24
CA ALA A 40 14.54 -2.72 -14.46
C ALA A 40 15.01 -1.37 -15.02
N ILE A 41 14.13 -0.37 -15.07
CA ILE A 41 14.49 1.00 -15.50
C ILE A 41 15.55 1.60 -14.56
N LEU A 42 15.33 1.50 -13.25
CA LEU A 42 16.24 2.00 -12.21
C LEU A 42 17.65 1.42 -12.35
N LYS A 43 17.74 0.13 -12.69
CA LYS A 43 19.02 -0.59 -12.83
C LYS A 43 19.66 -0.44 -14.22
N ALA A 44 18.87 -0.24 -15.28
CA ALA A 44 19.38 -0.14 -16.66
C ALA A 44 19.98 1.24 -17.00
N GLN A 45 19.62 2.29 -16.27
CA GLN A 45 19.99 3.66 -16.58
C GLN A 45 21.02 4.21 -15.58
N ALA A 46 22.16 4.70 -16.05
CA ALA A 46 23.18 5.39 -15.23
C ALA A 46 22.77 6.82 -14.83
N LEU A 47 21.47 7.11 -14.77
CA LEU A 47 20.93 8.43 -14.42
C LEU A 47 20.76 8.56 -12.90
N PRO A 48 20.90 9.77 -12.33
CA PRO A 48 20.65 10.00 -10.91
C PRO A 48 19.20 9.67 -10.54
N LEU A 49 19.02 8.94 -9.43
CA LEU A 49 17.71 8.47 -8.94
C LEU A 49 16.64 9.55 -8.89
N GLY A 50 17.01 10.73 -8.40
CA GLY A 50 16.09 11.83 -8.25
C GLY A 50 15.45 12.22 -9.58
N LEU A 51 16.21 12.16 -10.67
CA LEU A 51 15.73 12.50 -12.01
C LEU A 51 14.80 11.41 -12.59
N GLN A 52 15.13 10.13 -12.36
CA GLN A 52 14.27 9.02 -12.77
C GLN A 52 12.93 9.03 -12.02
N ASN A 53 12.96 9.27 -10.70
CA ASN A 53 11.75 9.44 -9.89
C ASN A 53 10.96 10.69 -10.29
N LEU A 54 11.64 11.78 -10.67
CA LEU A 54 10.98 13.01 -11.13
C LEU A 54 10.16 12.77 -12.40
N PHE A 55 10.69 12.04 -13.39
CA PHE A 55 9.93 11.66 -14.58
C PHE A 55 8.75 10.73 -14.28
N LEU A 56 8.94 9.76 -13.38
CA LEU A 56 7.88 8.85 -12.99
C LEU A 56 6.75 9.60 -12.26
N TYR A 57 7.10 10.50 -11.34
CA TYR A 57 6.13 11.30 -10.60
C TYR A 57 5.45 12.36 -11.47
N SER A 58 6.17 13.00 -12.40
CA SER A 58 5.57 13.98 -13.31
C SER A 58 4.52 13.33 -14.22
N PHE A 59 4.82 12.14 -14.74
CA PHE A 59 3.84 11.34 -15.49
C PHE A 59 2.65 10.92 -14.60
N GLY A 60 2.91 10.50 -13.37
CA GLY A 60 1.86 10.16 -12.40
C GLY A 60 0.93 11.34 -12.08
N VAL A 61 1.48 12.55 -11.90
CA VAL A 61 0.70 13.78 -11.68
C VAL A 61 -0.14 14.10 -12.91
N LEU A 62 0.44 14.01 -14.11
CA LEU A 62 -0.27 14.27 -15.36
C LEU A 62 -1.47 13.32 -15.55
N LEU A 63 -1.27 12.02 -15.33
CA LEU A 63 -2.35 11.03 -15.43
C LEU A 63 -3.43 11.22 -14.36
N ASN A 64 -3.06 11.54 -13.12
CA ASN A 64 -4.04 11.83 -12.07
C ASN A 64 -4.87 13.07 -12.41
N LEU A 65 -4.22 14.11 -12.95
CA LEU A 65 -4.90 15.33 -13.36
C LEU A 65 -5.86 15.06 -14.53
N LEU A 66 -5.45 14.28 -15.53
CA LEU A 66 -6.32 13.87 -16.63
C LEU A 66 -7.51 13.04 -16.14
N GLY A 67 -7.27 12.12 -15.19
CA GLY A 67 -8.32 11.33 -14.54
C GLY A 67 -9.33 12.22 -13.82
N TYR A 68 -8.87 13.23 -13.09
CA TYR A 68 -9.72 14.22 -12.44
C TYR A 68 -10.62 14.96 -13.43
N PHE A 69 -10.07 15.42 -14.56
CA PHE A 69 -10.85 16.08 -15.60
C PHE A 69 -11.85 15.14 -16.28
N TRP A 70 -11.50 13.87 -16.46
CA TRP A 70 -12.37 12.86 -17.06
C TRP A 70 -13.57 12.49 -16.17
N GLN A 71 -13.38 12.50 -14.85
CA GLN A 71 -14.40 12.09 -13.89
C GLN A 71 -15.49 13.15 -13.64
N GLY A 72 -15.36 14.34 -14.24
CA GLY A 72 -16.23 15.48 -14.02
C GLY A 72 -15.79 16.25 -12.78
N ALA A 73 -15.24 17.45 -12.96
CA ALA A 73 -14.78 18.31 -11.88
C ALA A 73 -15.96 18.98 -11.16
N GLU A 74 -16.82 18.18 -10.51
CA GLU A 74 -17.98 18.64 -9.75
C GLU A 74 -17.56 19.00 -8.32
N GLY A 75 -16.74 20.05 -8.20
CA GLY A 75 -16.19 20.52 -6.93
C GLY A 75 -14.85 21.23 -7.14
N GLY A 76 -14.51 22.17 -6.25
CA GLY A 76 -13.17 22.76 -6.26
C GLY A 76 -12.13 21.72 -5.82
N PHE A 77 -11.01 21.60 -6.53
CA PHE A 77 -9.92 20.65 -6.21
C PHE A 77 -9.43 20.74 -4.76
N LEU A 78 -9.60 21.89 -4.12
CA LEU A 78 -9.17 22.19 -2.75
C LEU A 78 -10.32 22.21 -1.74
N GLN A 79 -11.51 21.74 -2.11
CA GLN A 79 -12.67 21.73 -1.23
C GLN A 79 -12.47 20.65 -0.15
N GLY A 80 -12.31 21.08 1.11
CA GLY A 80 -11.99 20.19 2.23
C GLY A 80 -10.50 20.00 2.51
N PHE A 81 -9.62 20.83 1.92
CA PHE A 81 -8.18 20.79 2.20
C PHE A 81 -7.88 21.14 3.67
N SER A 82 -7.55 20.12 4.45
CA SER A 82 -7.16 20.25 5.86
C SER A 82 -5.63 20.17 5.98
N PRO A 83 -4.98 20.87 6.92
CA PRO A 83 -3.55 20.72 7.18
C PRO A 83 -3.16 19.26 7.49
N TRP A 84 -4.08 18.45 8.03
CA TRP A 84 -3.88 17.02 8.23
C TRP A 84 -3.74 16.24 6.92
N LEU A 85 -4.50 16.61 5.88
CA LEU A 85 -4.38 16.00 4.56
C LEU A 85 -3.01 16.31 3.95
N LEU A 86 -2.51 17.54 4.10
CA LEU A 86 -1.16 17.90 3.66
C LEU A 86 -0.10 17.02 4.34
N LEU A 87 -0.24 16.78 5.65
CA LEU A 87 0.67 15.91 6.39
C LEU A 87 0.62 14.46 5.90
N VAL A 88 -0.59 13.93 5.63
CA VAL A 88 -0.76 12.57 5.06
C VAL A 88 -0.14 12.48 3.67
N VAL A 89 -0.38 13.47 2.79
CA VAL A 89 0.19 13.50 1.44
C VAL A 89 1.71 13.58 1.50
N LEU A 90 2.27 14.43 2.36
CA LEU A 90 3.72 14.54 2.55
C LEU A 90 4.31 13.22 3.06
N SER A 91 3.68 12.59 4.05
CA SER A 91 4.09 11.29 4.56
C SER A 91 4.06 10.21 3.46
N GLN A 92 3.01 10.20 2.64
CA GLN A 92 2.88 9.26 1.54
C GLN A 92 3.95 9.48 0.46
N ALA A 93 4.26 10.74 0.15
CA ALA A 93 5.33 11.09 -0.78
C ALA A 93 6.70 10.64 -0.25
N LEU A 94 6.97 10.86 1.04
CA LEU A 94 8.20 10.39 1.69
C LEU A 94 8.31 8.86 1.67
N ASN A 95 7.21 8.13 1.94
CA ASN A 95 7.18 6.67 1.83
C ASN A 95 7.50 6.20 0.40
N GLY A 96 6.98 6.89 -0.62
CA GLY A 96 7.29 6.60 -2.03
C GLY A 96 8.77 6.83 -2.37
N LEU A 97 9.36 7.93 -1.90
CA LEU A 97 10.78 8.23 -2.07
C LEU A 97 11.68 7.20 -1.38
N LEU A 98 11.38 6.88 -0.12
CA LEU A 98 12.08 5.84 0.65
C LEU A 98 12.05 4.51 -0.08
N MET A 99 10.89 4.10 -0.60
CA MET A 99 10.77 2.85 -1.35
C MET A 99 11.58 2.84 -2.64
N SER A 100 11.71 3.97 -3.33
CA SER A 100 12.58 4.08 -4.51
C SER A 100 14.07 3.96 -4.16
N VAL A 101 14.49 4.56 -3.03
CA VAL A 101 15.87 4.40 -2.51
C VAL A 101 16.14 2.95 -2.11
N VAL A 102 15.20 2.28 -1.45
CA VAL A 102 15.30 0.84 -1.12
C VAL A 102 15.45 0.01 -2.39
N MET A 103 14.68 0.28 -3.45
CA MET A 103 14.81 -0.44 -4.72
C MET A 103 16.11 -0.16 -5.49
N LYS A 104 16.81 0.95 -5.21
CA LYS A 104 18.16 1.13 -5.74
C LYS A 104 19.17 0.24 -5.03
N HIS A 105 19.10 0.21 -3.70
CA HIS A 105 20.09 -0.46 -2.87
C HIS A 105 19.78 -1.94 -2.65
N SER A 106 18.58 -2.38 -3.00
CA SER A 106 18.06 -3.73 -2.81
C SER A 106 17.10 -4.10 -3.94
N SER A 107 16.64 -5.35 -3.96
CA SER A 107 15.70 -5.84 -4.98
C SER A 107 14.25 -5.56 -4.57
N ASN A 108 13.33 -5.58 -5.53
CA ASN A 108 11.89 -5.44 -5.27
C ASN A 108 11.35 -6.53 -4.34
N ILE A 109 11.94 -7.72 -4.41
CA ILE A 109 11.62 -8.85 -3.53
C ILE A 109 11.93 -8.51 -2.06
N THR A 110 13.13 -7.99 -1.78
CA THR A 110 13.51 -7.52 -0.43
C THR A 110 12.54 -6.48 0.11
N ARG A 111 12.12 -5.53 -0.74
CA ARG A 111 11.11 -4.53 -0.38
C ARG A 111 9.80 -5.18 0.06
N LEU A 112 9.33 -6.22 -0.65
CA LEU A 112 8.11 -6.93 -0.30
C LEU A 112 8.22 -7.66 1.05
N PHE A 113 9.38 -8.26 1.34
CA PHE A 113 9.66 -8.86 2.64
C PHE A 113 9.63 -7.83 3.77
N VAL A 114 10.27 -6.66 3.58
CA VAL A 114 10.27 -5.57 4.57
C VAL A 114 8.85 -5.09 4.87
N ILE A 115 8.02 -4.89 3.84
CA ILE A 115 6.61 -4.48 4.01
C ILE A 115 5.84 -5.55 4.81
N SER A 116 6.00 -6.83 4.47
CA SER A 116 5.32 -7.93 5.16
C SER A 116 5.72 -8.03 6.64
N CYS A 117 7.00 -7.85 6.94
CA CYS A 117 7.50 -7.82 8.32
C CYS A 117 6.98 -6.61 9.09
N SER A 118 6.90 -5.45 8.46
CA SER A 118 6.34 -4.24 9.08
C SER A 118 4.86 -4.41 9.44
N ILE A 119 4.06 -5.03 8.57
CA ILE A 119 2.66 -5.36 8.85
C ILE A 119 2.57 -6.30 10.06
N LEU A 120 3.42 -7.32 10.11
CA LEU A 120 3.44 -8.25 11.24
C LEU A 120 3.82 -7.56 12.55
N ALA A 121 4.87 -6.75 12.53
CA ALA A 121 5.33 -5.98 13.70
C ALA A 121 4.25 -5.01 14.20
N ASN A 122 3.57 -4.30 13.28
CA ASN A 122 2.45 -3.42 13.63
C ASN A 122 1.29 -4.21 14.25
N ALA A 123 1.01 -5.41 13.75
CA ALA A 123 -0.04 -6.24 14.31
C ALA A 123 0.33 -6.77 15.71
N LEU A 124 1.59 -7.17 15.94
CA LEU A 124 2.11 -7.54 17.27
C LEU A 124 2.04 -6.36 18.25
N LEU A 125 2.46 -5.18 17.80
CA LEU A 125 2.42 -3.95 18.60
C LEU A 125 0.98 -3.55 18.94
N SER A 126 0.05 -3.69 17.99
CA SER A 126 -1.38 -3.44 18.20
C SER A 126 -1.96 -4.36 19.28
N VAL A 127 -1.60 -5.65 19.26
CA VAL A 127 -2.00 -6.60 20.31
C VAL A 127 -1.42 -6.20 21.68
N ALA A 128 -0.16 -5.82 21.74
CA ALA A 128 0.53 -5.48 22.98
C ALA A 128 0.01 -4.17 23.62
N LEU A 129 -0.30 -3.14 22.81
CA LEU A 129 -0.72 -1.83 23.30
C LEU A 129 -2.24 -1.74 23.55
N PHE A 130 -3.07 -2.39 22.73
CA PHE A 130 -4.52 -2.26 22.79
C PHE A 130 -5.24 -3.45 23.43
N SER A 131 -4.51 -4.49 23.87
CA SER A 131 -5.08 -5.71 24.48
C SER A 131 -6.25 -6.30 23.67
N LEU A 132 -6.17 -6.23 22.34
CA LEU A 132 -7.18 -6.79 21.44
C LEU A 132 -7.31 -8.30 21.70
N GLN A 133 -8.54 -8.81 21.77
CA GLN A 133 -8.80 -10.25 21.89
C GLN A 133 -8.19 -10.98 20.67
N LEU A 134 -7.10 -11.73 20.89
CA LEU A 134 -6.40 -12.43 19.82
C LEU A 134 -7.28 -13.52 19.21
N THR A 135 -7.60 -13.38 17.92
CA THR A 135 -8.12 -14.48 17.11
C THR A 135 -6.98 -15.47 16.81
N PRO A 136 -7.19 -16.80 16.89
CA PRO A 136 -6.15 -17.81 16.62
C PRO A 136 -5.50 -17.70 15.23
N LEU A 137 -6.17 -17.08 14.26
CA LEU A 137 -5.63 -16.76 12.94
C LEU A 137 -4.38 -15.88 12.98
N PHE A 138 -4.22 -15.02 14.00
CA PHE A 138 -3.06 -14.16 14.14
C PHE A 138 -1.77 -14.97 14.41
N PHE A 139 -1.85 -15.97 15.28
CA PHE A 139 -0.72 -16.86 15.57
C PHE A 139 -0.28 -17.64 14.32
N VAL A 140 -1.24 -18.10 13.51
CA VAL A 140 -0.95 -18.77 12.23
C VAL A 140 -0.25 -17.82 11.26
N ALA A 141 -0.69 -16.56 11.17
CA ALA A 141 -0.06 -15.56 10.33
C ALA A 141 1.39 -15.25 10.77
N VAL A 142 1.63 -15.09 12.08
CA VAL A 142 2.98 -14.88 12.66
C VAL A 142 3.89 -16.07 12.36
N ALA A 143 3.43 -17.30 12.58
CA ALA A 143 4.20 -18.50 12.30
C ALA A 143 4.53 -18.63 10.81
N CYS A 144 3.57 -18.38 9.92
CA CYS A 144 3.76 -18.46 8.47
C CYS A 144 4.78 -17.42 7.96
N VAL A 145 4.68 -16.17 8.42
CA VAL A 145 5.64 -15.11 8.03
C VAL A 145 7.02 -15.40 8.62
N GLY A 146 7.11 -15.86 9.87
CA GLY A 146 8.38 -16.29 10.47
C GLY A 146 9.05 -17.42 9.69
N LEU A 147 8.27 -18.40 9.23
CA LEU A 147 8.76 -19.53 8.43
C LEU A 147 9.19 -19.08 7.02
N ALA A 148 8.46 -18.17 6.38
CA ALA A 148 8.83 -17.58 5.10
C ALA A 148 10.12 -16.74 5.18
N MET A 149 10.28 -15.95 6.25
CA MET A 149 11.50 -15.19 6.54
C MET A 149 12.69 -16.12 6.78
N HIS A 150 12.49 -17.20 7.54
CA HIS A 150 13.53 -18.20 7.77
C HIS A 150 13.95 -18.87 6.46
N LEU A 151 13.02 -19.22 5.57
CA LEU A 151 13.34 -19.84 4.28
C LEU A 151 14.05 -18.86 3.31
N TYR A 152 13.78 -17.56 3.40
CA TYR A 152 14.33 -16.56 2.48
C TYR A 152 15.64 -15.94 2.94
N TYR A 153 15.79 -15.64 4.23
CA TYR A 153 16.99 -15.00 4.81
C TYR A 153 17.90 -15.97 5.58
N GLY A 154 17.40 -17.14 5.95
CA GLY A 154 18.16 -18.15 6.69
C GLY A 154 18.74 -19.22 5.78
N LEU A 155 20.08 -19.18 5.68
CA LEU A 155 21.04 -20.30 5.58
C LEU A 155 20.55 -21.63 4.98
#